data_AF-R7S8D8-F1
#
_entry.id   AF-R7S8D8-F1
#
_cell.length_a   1.000
_cell.length_b   1.000
_cell.length_c   1.000
_cell.angle_alpha   90.00
_cell.angle_beta   90.00
_cell.angle_gamma   90.00
#
_symmetry.space_group_name_H-M   'P 1'
#
loop_
_entity.id
_entity.type
_entity.pdbx_description
1 polymer ?
#
loop_
_entity_poly.entity_id
_entity_poly.type
_entity_poly.pdbx_seq_one_letter_code
_entity_poly.pdbx_strand_id
1 'polypeptide(L)'
;FHENHPQYETHHVKLLDESEAYVPNFIGGSLPRRDAGNCEQYCMTMLTLFKPWRTGQDLRPSQDVLWDDVFNGHSFTERQLEVMKFFHIKYECNDARDDFSAARKKGGKTG
;
A
#
# COMPACT_ATOMS: atom_id res chain seq x y z
N PHE A 1 4.11 7.73 27.50
CA PHE A 1 5.44 8.37 27.54
C PHE A 1 6.14 8.01 28.87
N HIS A 2 7.32 8.57 29.18
CA HIS A 2 7.88 8.50 30.55
C HIS A 2 7.19 9.50 31.48
N GLU A 3 7.20 9.25 32.79
CA GLU A 3 6.49 10.03 33.83
C GLU A 3 6.79 11.53 33.78
N ASN A 4 8.01 11.91 33.39
CA ASN A 4 8.43 13.31 33.30
C ASN A 4 7.99 14.01 32.00
N HIS A 5 7.32 13.33 31.07
CA HIS A 5 6.91 13.91 29.80
C HIS A 5 5.54 14.63 29.94
N PRO A 6 5.36 15.86 29.42
CA PRO A 6 4.09 16.60 29.54
C PRO A 6 2.85 15.87 29.02
N GLN A 7 3.04 14.90 28.12
CA GLN A 7 1.97 14.08 27.55
C GLN A 7 1.82 12.70 28.23
N TYR A 8 2.49 12.45 29.35
CA TYR A 8 2.46 11.16 30.04
C TYR A 8 1.05 10.69 30.37
N GLU A 9 0.23 11.56 30.98
CA GLU A 9 -1.13 11.22 31.39
C GLU A 9 -2.15 11.28 30.25
N THR A 10 -1.87 12.06 29.19
CA THR A 10 -2.85 12.35 28.13
C THR A 10 -2.68 11.51 26.88
N HIS A 11 -1.48 10.97 26.62
CA HIS A 11 -1.18 10.24 25.39
C HIS A 11 -0.59 8.85 25.71
N HIS A 12 -1.37 7.83 25.38
CA HIS A 12 -0.99 6.44 25.51
C HIS A 12 -1.18 5.71 24.17
N VAL A 13 -0.40 4.65 23.98
CA VAL A 13 -0.59 3.73 22.84
C VAL A 13 -1.49 2.60 23.34
N LYS A 14 -2.64 2.43 22.71
CA LYS A 14 -3.52 1.29 22.92
C LYS A 14 -3.41 0.36 21.73
N LEU A 15 -3.12 -0.92 21.95
CA LEU A 15 -3.34 -1.94 20.93
C LEU A 15 -4.84 -2.24 20.91
N LEU A 16 -5.48 -2.02 19.76
CA LEU A 16 -6.90 -2.30 19.57
C LEU A 16 -7.09 -3.76 19.16
N ASP A 17 -8.21 -4.34 19.58
CA ASP A 17 -8.67 -5.61 19.03
C ASP A 17 -8.98 -5.44 17.54
N GLU A 18 -8.85 -6.53 16.77
CA GLU A 18 -9.04 -6.48 15.32
C GLU A 18 -10.47 -6.05 14.92
N SER A 19 -11.47 -6.37 15.76
CA SER A 19 -12.87 -5.93 15.59
C SER A 19 -13.05 -4.42 15.73
N GLU A 20 -12.13 -3.73 16.40
CA GLU A 20 -12.12 -2.27 16.60
C GLU A 20 -11.02 -1.60 15.77
N ALA A 21 -10.32 -2.35 14.91
CA ALA A 21 -9.20 -1.82 14.16
C ALA A 21 -9.64 -0.79 13.13
N TYR A 22 -8.92 0.33 13.08
CA TYR A 22 -9.09 1.34 12.06
C TYR A 22 -8.39 0.94 10.77
N VAL A 23 -9.04 1.17 9.63
CA VAL A 23 -8.44 0.99 8.30
C VAL A 23 -7.87 2.32 7.82
N PRO A 24 -6.55 2.41 7.54
CA PRO A 24 -5.98 3.62 6.98
C PRO A 24 -6.62 3.98 5.64
N ASN A 25 -7.07 5.23 5.50
CA ASN A 25 -7.58 5.77 4.25
C ASN A 25 -6.55 6.72 3.64
N PHE A 26 -5.97 6.34 2.49
CA PHE A 26 -4.95 7.13 1.82
C PHE A 26 -5.57 8.31 1.06
N ILE A 27 -5.14 9.52 1.41
CA ILE A 27 -5.54 10.77 0.75
C ILE A 27 -4.30 11.31 0.00
N GLY A 28 -4.42 11.56 -1.31
CA GLY A 28 -3.33 12.18 -2.08
C GLY A 28 -2.85 11.39 -3.30
N GLY A 29 -3.77 10.91 -4.14
CA GLY A 29 -3.45 10.23 -5.40
C GLY A 29 -3.60 8.71 -5.33
N SER A 30 -3.44 8.08 -6.48
CA SER A 30 -3.55 6.62 -6.65
C SER A 30 -2.27 5.93 -6.17
N LEU A 31 -2.39 4.91 -5.31
CA LEU A 31 -1.27 4.03 -4.96
C LEU A 31 -0.71 3.37 -6.24
N PRO A 32 0.61 3.12 -6.33
CA PRO A 32 1.17 2.47 -7.52
C PRO A 32 0.56 1.08 -7.72
N ARG A 33 0.38 0.72 -8.99
CA ARG A 33 -0.14 -0.59 -9.38
C ARG A 33 0.97 -1.63 -9.37
N ARG A 34 0.61 -2.87 -9.02
CA ARG A 34 1.53 -4.01 -9.06
C ARG A 34 1.79 -4.46 -10.51
N ASP A 35 0.78 -4.40 -11.35
CA ASP A 35 0.75 -4.95 -12.71
C ASP A 35 1.02 -3.92 -13.82
N ALA A 36 1.08 -2.64 -13.46
CA ALA A 36 1.23 -1.55 -14.41
C ALA A 36 2.10 -0.42 -13.84
N GLY A 37 2.89 0.21 -14.70
CA GLY A 37 3.76 1.32 -14.32
C GLY A 37 5.13 0.85 -13.82
N ASN A 38 5.67 1.55 -12.83
CA ASN A 38 7.04 1.35 -12.34
C ASN A 38 7.08 0.40 -11.14
N CYS A 39 7.64 -0.81 -11.35
CA CYS A 39 7.79 -1.82 -10.31
C CYS A 39 8.60 -1.32 -9.10
N GLU A 40 9.69 -0.58 -9.34
CA GLU A 40 10.52 -0.03 -8.25
C GLU A 40 9.72 0.93 -7.36
N GLN A 41 8.82 1.72 -7.95
CA GLN A 41 7.93 2.60 -7.17
C GLN A 41 6.89 1.81 -6.37
N TYR A 42 6.35 0.72 -6.93
CA TYR A 42 5.46 -0.18 -6.20
C TYR A 42 6.18 -0.80 -5.01
N CYS A 43 7.36 -1.42 -5.23
CA CYS A 43 8.15 -2.08 -4.19
C CYS A 43 8.55 -1.10 -3.08
N MET A 44 9.06 0.09 -3.45
CA MET A 44 9.36 1.16 -2.49
C MET A 44 8.13 1.55 -1.65
N THR A 45 6.97 1.72 -2.28
CA THR A 45 5.75 2.13 -1.58
C THR A 45 5.28 1.06 -0.61
N MET A 46 5.25 -0.21 -1.02
CA MET A 46 4.82 -1.31 -0.15
C MET A 46 5.81 -1.54 1.00
N LEU A 47 7.11 -1.43 0.76
CA LEU A 47 8.11 -1.47 1.83
C LEU A 47 7.91 -0.33 2.83
N THR A 48 7.66 0.89 2.35
CA THR A 48 7.42 2.06 3.21
C THR A 48 6.21 1.87 4.13
N LEU A 49 5.16 1.19 3.65
CA LEU A 49 3.93 0.96 4.41
C LEU A 49 4.02 -0.21 5.38
N PHE A 50 4.72 -1.29 5.02
CA PHE A 50 4.58 -2.58 5.70
C PHE A 50 5.87 -3.13 6.32
N LYS A 51 7.05 -2.69 5.88
CA LYS A 51 8.30 -3.02 6.56
C LYS A 51 8.49 -2.04 7.71
N PRO A 52 8.89 -2.47 8.92
CA PRO A 52 9.27 -1.52 9.98
C PRO A 52 10.56 -0.77 9.62
N TRP A 53 10.57 0.55 9.77
CA TRP A 53 11.75 1.38 9.52
C TRP A 53 11.76 2.62 10.43
N ARG A 54 12.96 3.15 10.68
CA ARG A 54 13.17 4.46 11.32
C ARG A 54 13.89 5.43 10.39
N THR A 55 14.67 4.91 9.45
CA THR A 55 15.46 5.65 8.48
C THR A 55 15.28 5.06 7.07
N GLY A 56 15.62 5.82 6.03
CA GLY A 56 15.56 5.32 4.65
C GLY A 56 16.48 4.11 4.41
N GLN A 57 17.57 4.00 5.18
CA GLN A 57 18.52 2.88 5.10
C GLN A 57 17.91 1.56 5.59
N ASP A 58 16.97 1.61 6.54
CA ASP A 58 16.22 0.43 6.96
C ASP A 58 15.35 -0.10 5.80
N LEU A 59 14.91 0.77 4.90
CA LEU A 59 14.13 0.42 3.72
C LEU A 59 15.02 0.00 2.54
N ARG A 60 16.12 0.71 2.29
CA ARG A 60 17.07 0.45 1.21
C ARG A 60 18.51 0.72 1.69
N PRO A 61 19.33 -0.32 1.91
CA PRO A 61 20.66 -0.18 2.53
C PRO A 61 21.63 0.72 1.76
N SER A 62 21.58 0.70 0.43
CA SER A 62 22.41 1.55 -0.43
C SER A 62 21.73 1.82 -1.78
N GLN A 63 22.26 2.79 -2.53
CA GLN A 63 21.74 3.15 -3.86
C GLN A 63 21.93 2.03 -4.90
N ASP A 64 22.87 1.10 -4.68
CA ASP A 64 23.12 0.01 -5.64
C ASP A 64 22.13 -1.15 -5.50
N VAL A 65 21.39 -1.21 -4.39
CA VAL A 65 20.37 -2.24 -4.15
C VAL A 65 19.04 -1.80 -4.77
N LEU A 66 18.39 -2.67 -5.53
CA LEU A 66 17.08 -2.39 -6.12
C LEU A 66 15.96 -2.54 -5.08
N TRP A 67 14.87 -1.78 -5.25
CA TRP A 67 13.72 -1.89 -4.37
C TRP A 67 13.02 -3.24 -4.50
N ASP A 68 12.97 -3.78 -5.72
CA ASP A 68 12.42 -5.12 -5.99
C ASP A 68 13.17 -6.22 -5.22
N ASP A 69 14.50 -6.16 -5.17
CA ASP A 69 15.30 -7.14 -4.43
C ASP A 69 14.96 -7.12 -2.93
N VAL A 70 14.85 -5.93 -2.34
CA VAL A 70 14.49 -5.80 -0.91
C VAL A 70 13.05 -6.22 -0.65
N PHE A 71 12.14 -5.93 -1.57
CA PHE A 71 10.75 -6.32 -1.47
C PHE A 71 10.61 -7.84 -1.50
N ASN A 72 11.24 -8.50 -2.46
CA ASN A 72 11.21 -9.96 -2.59
C ASN A 72 11.95 -10.67 -1.45
N GLY A 73 12.96 -10.02 -0.85
CA GLY A 73 13.67 -10.53 0.32
C GLY A 73 12.97 -10.30 1.66
N HIS A 74 11.90 -9.50 1.71
CA HIS A 74 11.18 -9.21 2.94
C HIS A 74 9.97 -10.14 3.14
N SER A 75 9.91 -10.78 4.31
CA SER A 75 8.77 -11.63 4.69
C SER A 75 7.60 -10.79 5.20
N PHE A 76 6.65 -10.51 4.31
CA PHE A 76 5.37 -9.91 4.68
C PHE A 76 4.45 -10.93 5.37
N THR A 77 3.67 -10.47 6.33
CA THR A 77 2.61 -11.28 6.95
C THR A 77 1.44 -11.50 5.99
N GLU A 78 0.66 -12.56 6.20
CA GLU A 78 -0.53 -12.85 5.38
C GLU A 78 -1.51 -11.66 5.35
N ARG A 79 -1.72 -11.02 6.50
CA ARG A 79 -2.57 -9.84 6.59
C ARG A 79 -2.05 -8.68 5.73
N GLN A 80 -0.74 -8.45 5.73
CA GLN A 80 -0.15 -7.39 4.89
C GLN A 80 -0.32 -7.69 3.40
N LEU A 81 -0.08 -8.95 2.99
CA LEU A 81 -0.29 -9.37 1.60
C LEU A 81 -1.76 -9.23 1.18
N GLU A 82 -2.70 -9.55 2.07
CA GLU A 82 -4.14 -9.35 1.83
C GLU A 82 -4.47 -7.87 1.66
N VAL A 83 -3.94 -6.99 2.50
CA VAL A 83 -4.14 -5.53 2.36
C VAL A 83 -3.54 -5.02 1.04
N MET A 84 -2.36 -5.47 0.65
CA MET A 84 -1.77 -5.14 -0.65
C MET A 84 -2.66 -5.59 -1.82
N LYS A 85 -3.27 -6.78 -1.71
CA LYS A 85 -4.26 -7.26 -2.69
C LYS A 85 -5.46 -6.32 -2.75
N PHE A 86 -6.01 -5.87 -1.62
CA PHE A 86 -7.13 -4.93 -1.60
C PHE A 86 -6.79 -3.58 -2.23
N PHE A 87 -5.55 -3.10 -2.11
CA PHE A 87 -5.11 -1.91 -2.85
C PHE A 87 -5.21 -2.11 -4.36
N HIS A 88 -4.99 -3.34 -4.84
CA HIS A 88 -5.06 -3.67 -6.25
C HIS A 88 -6.50 -3.82 -6.78
N ILE A 89 -7.43 -4.38 -5.98
CA ILE A 89 -8.82 -4.62 -6.38
C ILE A 89 -9.52 -3.35 -6.90
N LYS A 90 -9.24 -2.18 -6.31
CA LYS A 90 -9.81 -0.92 -6.79
C LYS A 90 -9.47 -0.65 -8.26
N TYR A 91 -8.26 -1.01 -8.70
CA TYR A 91 -7.84 -0.87 -10.09
C TYR A 91 -8.53 -1.89 -10.98
N GLU A 92 -8.59 -3.16 -10.56
CA GLU A 92 -9.31 -4.22 -11.29
C GLU A 92 -10.77 -3.83 -11.56
N CYS A 93 -11.47 -3.27 -10.57
CA CYS A 93 -12.85 -2.80 -10.73
C CYS A 93 -12.96 -1.62 -11.70
N ASN A 94 -12.01 -0.68 -11.65
CA ASN A 94 -12.01 0.47 -12.56
C ASN A 94 -11.75 0.04 -14.00
N ASP A 95 -10.77 -0.85 -14.22
CA ASP A 95 -10.43 -1.39 -15.53
C ASP A 95 -11.62 -2.16 -16.12
N ALA A 96 -12.26 -3.03 -15.33
CA ALA A 96 -13.43 -3.78 -15.77
C ALA A 96 -14.60 -2.86 -16.19
N ARG A 97 -14.83 -1.77 -15.45
CA ARG A 97 -15.85 -0.77 -15.81
C ARG A 97 -15.50 -0.07 -17.12
N ASP A 98 -14.25 0.33 -17.28
CA ASP A 98 -13.79 1.09 -18.43
C ASP A 98 -13.77 0.20 -19.69
N ASP A 99 -13.38 -1.07 -19.57
CA ASP A 99 -13.48 -2.09 -20.62
C ASP A 99 -14.93 -2.32 -21.05
N PHE A 100 -15.86 -2.45 -20.11
CA PHE A 100 -17.29 -2.57 -20.41
C PHE A 100 -17.83 -1.35 -21.16
N SER A 101 -17.43 -0.15 -20.74
CA SER A 101 -17.79 1.11 -21.39
C SER A 101 -17.21 1.20 -22.82
N ALA A 102 -15.96 0.78 -23.02
CA ALA A 102 -15.31 0.75 -24.31
C ALA A 102 -15.96 -0.28 -25.26
N ALA A 103 -16.30 -1.46 -24.77
CA ALA A 103 -17.00 -2.50 -25.53
C ALA A 103 -18.37 -2.01 -26.04
N ARG A 104 -19.15 -1.32 -25.18
CA ARG A 104 -20.43 -0.70 -25.58
C ARG A 104 -20.28 0.35 -26.68
N LYS A 105 -19.27 1.21 -26.59
CA LYS A 105 -19.00 2.24 -27.62
C LYS A 105 -18.60 1.62 -28.96
N LYS A 106 -17.87 0.49 -28.95
CA LYS A 106 -17.50 -0.24 -30.18
C LYS A 106 -18.70 -0.96 -30.81
N GLY A 107 -19.56 -1.58 -29.98
CA GLY A 107 -20.77 -2.28 -30.45
C GLY A 107 -21.90 -1.36 -30.94
N GLY A 108 -21.91 -0.08 -30.54
CA GLY A 108 -22.90 0.91 -30.98
C GLY A 108 -22.60 1.59 -32.32
N LYS A 109 -21.52 1.22 -33.03
CA LYS A 109 -21.15 1.78 -34.35
C LYS A 109 -21.64 0.97 -35.55
N THR A 110 -22.41 -0.08 -35.33
CA THR A 110 -23.13 -0.82 -36.37
C THR A 110 -24.63 -0.60 -36.18
N GLY A 111 -25.13 0.49 -36.74
CA GLY A 111 -26.55 0.88 -36.74
C GLY A 111 -26.75 2.02 -37.72
#